data_AF-A0A452ZLL9-F1
#
_entry.id   AF-A0A452ZLL9-F1
#
_cell.length_a   1.000
_cell.length_b   1.000
_cell.length_c   1.000
_cell.angle_alpha   90.00
_cell.angle_beta   90.00
_cell.angle_gamma   90.00
#
_symmetry.space_group_name_H-M   'P 1'
#
loop_
_entity.id
_entity.type
_entity.pdbx_description
1 polymer ?
#
loop_
_entity_poly.entity_id
_entity_poly.type
_entity_poly.pdbx_seq_one_letter_code
_entity_poly.pdbx_strand_id
1 'polypeptide(L)'
;MRLGHLARAAPLLVRTAATAATAYPAAALKAGDALRSRRRRFTEDDVAAYAGVSGDRNPVHLDDAFARGTGGFQRGRVVHGMLVASLFPALIAAHFPGAVYASQSLKFAAPVYVGDEVVAQVQALQINAAGARHMYYYLCQVRHQVLHG
;
A
#
# COMPACT_ATOMS: atom_id res chain seq x y z
N MET A 1 -19.46 -4.82 -30.33
CA MET A 1 -18.46 -4.87 -29.24
C MET A 1 -17.95 -3.46 -28.98
N ARG A 2 -18.34 -2.83 -27.88
CA ARG A 2 -17.83 -1.51 -27.48
C ARG A 2 -16.72 -1.72 -26.45
N LEU A 3 -15.51 -1.27 -26.77
CA LEU A 3 -14.44 -1.16 -25.79
C LEU A 3 -14.90 -0.16 -24.71
N GLY A 4 -15.16 -0.66 -23.50
CA GLY A 4 -15.50 0.18 -22.35
C GLY A 4 -14.34 1.11 -22.02
N HIS A 5 -14.63 2.40 -21.89
CA HIS A 5 -13.69 3.39 -21.40
C HIS A 5 -13.19 2.98 -20.01
N LEU A 6 -11.90 2.64 -19.94
CA LEU A 6 -11.16 2.48 -18.70
C LEU A 6 -11.13 3.84 -18.00
N ALA A 7 -11.94 4.01 -16.96
CA ALA A 7 -11.79 5.13 -16.04
C ALA A 7 -10.42 5.00 -15.35
N ARG A 8 -9.42 5.72 -15.85
CA ARG A 8 -8.14 5.92 -15.16
C ARG A 8 -8.43 6.73 -13.90
N ALA A 9 -8.58 6.06 -12.77
CA ALA A 9 -8.54 6.73 -11.48
C ALA A 9 -7.22 7.52 -11.38
N ALA A 10 -7.31 8.82 -11.10
CA ALA A 10 -6.16 9.70 -11.01
C ALA A 10 -5.12 9.12 -10.04
N PRO A 11 -3.82 9.07 -10.40
CA PRO A 11 -2.80 8.49 -9.54
C PRO A 11 -2.69 9.32 -8.27
N LEU A 12 -2.96 8.67 -7.14
CA LEU A 12 -2.85 9.27 -5.83
C LEU A 12 -1.37 9.49 -5.48
N LEU A 13 -0.93 10.75 -5.38
CA LEU A 13 0.41 11.10 -4.91
C LEU A 13 0.60 10.73 -3.43
N VAL A 14 1.08 9.52 -3.19
CA VAL A 14 1.81 9.20 -1.97
C VAL A 14 3.25 9.62 -2.20
N ARG A 15 3.86 10.38 -1.28
CA ARG A 15 5.30 10.64 -1.29
C ARG A 15 5.89 9.90 -0.10
N THR A 16 6.80 8.98 -0.39
CA THR A 16 7.55 8.25 0.64
C THR A 16 9.02 8.53 0.42
N ALA A 17 9.74 8.98 1.44
CA ALA A 17 11.20 9.08 1.41
C ALA A 17 11.82 7.82 2.05
N ALA A 18 12.84 7.23 1.42
CA ALA A 18 13.65 6.18 2.07
C ALA A 18 15.15 6.50 1.97
N THR A 19 15.90 6.29 3.05
CA THR A 19 17.37 6.45 3.06
C THR A 19 18.06 5.09 3.12
N ALA A 20 18.84 4.76 2.09
CA ALA A 20 19.71 3.58 2.10
C ALA A 20 21.01 3.89 2.85
N ALA A 21 21.35 3.07 3.84
CA ALA A 21 22.67 3.04 4.44
C ALA A 21 23.43 1.84 3.87
N THR A 22 24.62 2.10 3.33
CA THR A 22 25.55 1.18 2.64
C THR A 22 25.35 1.03 1.13
N ALA A 23 26.49 1.09 0.42
CA ALA A 23 26.61 1.07 -1.02
C ALA A 23 26.23 -0.30 -1.60
N TYR A 24 24.93 -0.59 -1.68
CA TYR A 24 24.47 -1.32 -2.86
C TYR A 24 24.81 -0.43 -4.05
N PRO A 25 25.33 -0.97 -5.16
CA PRO A 25 25.48 -0.13 -6.32
C PRO A 25 24.11 0.49 -6.54
N ALA A 26 24.07 1.82 -6.57
CA ALA A 26 22.98 2.60 -7.12
C ALA A 26 22.87 2.29 -8.64
N ALA A 27 23.01 1.02 -9.01
CA ALA A 27 22.76 0.47 -10.31
C ALA A 27 21.26 0.60 -10.52
N ALA A 28 20.93 1.69 -11.20
CA ALA A 28 19.91 1.73 -12.22
C ALA A 28 18.45 1.72 -11.75
N LEU A 29 18.14 2.31 -10.59
CA LEU A 29 16.79 2.87 -10.44
C LEU A 29 16.80 4.31 -10.95
N LYS A 30 15.97 4.60 -11.94
CA LYS A 30 15.71 5.92 -12.50
C LYS A 30 14.29 6.36 -12.11
N ALA A 31 14.06 7.67 -12.14
CA ALA A 31 12.70 8.18 -12.09
C ALA A 31 11.85 7.53 -13.19
N GLY A 32 10.68 7.03 -12.83
CA GLY A 32 9.78 6.27 -13.70
C GLY A 32 9.86 4.76 -13.52
N ASP A 33 10.91 4.21 -12.92
CA ASP A 33 11.04 2.76 -12.75
C ASP A 33 10.00 2.21 -11.79
N ALA A 34 9.25 1.21 -12.24
CA ALA A 34 8.34 0.46 -11.39
C ALA A 34 9.11 -0.59 -10.60
N LEU A 35 8.96 -0.58 -9.28
CA LEU A 35 9.34 -1.71 -8.45
C LEU A 35 8.35 -2.86 -8.63
N ARG A 36 8.76 -4.06 -8.21
CA ARG A 36 7.92 -5.26 -8.22
C ARG A 36 6.58 -4.97 -7.52
N SER A 37 5.49 -5.48 -8.10
CA SER A 37 4.17 -5.45 -7.46
C SER A 37 4.00 -6.61 -6.49
N ARG A 38 3.24 -6.41 -5.41
CA ARG A 38 2.88 -7.48 -4.47
C ARG A 38 1.38 -7.65 -4.42
N ARG A 39 0.91 -8.87 -4.67
CA ARG A 39 -0.49 -9.26 -4.43
C ARG A 39 -0.63 -9.74 -3.00
N ARG A 40 -1.73 -9.37 -2.34
CA ARG A 40 -2.09 -9.91 -1.03
C ARG A 40 -3.61 -9.97 -0.91
N ARG A 41 -4.07 -11.05 -0.28
CA ARG A 41 -5.42 -11.16 0.27
C ARG A 41 -5.29 -11.09 1.78
N PHE A 42 -5.99 -10.16 2.42
CA PHE A 42 -5.99 -10.03 3.87
C PHE A 42 -7.09 -10.92 4.46
N THR A 43 -6.72 -11.72 5.43
CA THR A 43 -7.61 -12.62 6.18
C THR A 43 -8.16 -11.94 7.43
N GLU A 44 -9.14 -12.58 8.07
CA GLU A 44 -9.63 -12.15 9.38
C GLU A 44 -8.52 -12.18 10.43
N ASP A 45 -7.66 -13.21 10.38
CA ASP A 45 -6.53 -13.35 11.30
C ASP A 45 -5.51 -12.23 11.11
N ASP A 46 -5.23 -11.81 9.87
CA ASP A 46 -4.37 -10.64 9.61
C ASP A 46 -4.93 -9.37 10.27
N VAL A 47 -6.25 -9.16 10.17
CA VAL A 47 -6.94 -8.00 10.71
C VAL A 47 -6.98 -8.04 12.24
N ALA A 48 -7.27 -9.20 12.83
CA ALA A 48 -7.27 -9.41 14.27
C ALA A 48 -5.86 -9.23 14.87
N ALA A 49 -4.84 -9.81 14.23
CA ALA A 49 -3.45 -9.65 14.63
C ALA A 49 -3.01 -8.18 14.55
N TYR A 50 -3.39 -7.48 13.47
CA TYR A 50 -3.06 -6.07 13.32
C TYR A 50 -3.77 -5.20 14.36
N ALA A 51 -5.05 -5.45 14.66
CA ALA A 51 -5.75 -4.77 15.75
C ALA A 51 -5.09 -5.01 17.11
N GLY A 52 -4.56 -6.21 17.33
CA GLY A 52 -3.79 -6.57 18.52
C GLY A 52 -2.50 -5.74 18.68
N VAL A 53 -1.68 -5.66 17.62
CA VAL A 53 -0.38 -4.95 17.68
C VAL A 53 -0.51 -3.43 17.57
N SER A 54 -1.45 -2.93 16.77
CA SER A 54 -1.63 -1.48 16.55
C SER A 54 -2.47 -0.81 17.63
N GLY A 55 -3.29 -1.59 18.36
CA GLY A 55 -4.30 -1.07 19.27
C GLY A 55 -5.55 -0.51 18.57
N ASP A 56 -5.57 -0.44 17.23
CA ASP A 56 -6.75 -0.02 16.47
C ASP A 56 -7.80 -1.14 16.46
N ARG A 57 -8.67 -1.09 17.48
CA ARG A 57 -9.79 -2.01 17.68
C ARG A 57 -11.13 -1.40 17.24
N ASN A 58 -11.13 -0.47 16.29
CA ASN A 58 -12.37 0.07 15.77
C ASN A 58 -13.27 -1.08 15.25
N PRO A 59 -14.52 -1.20 15.72
CA PRO A 59 -15.40 -2.33 15.38
C PRO A 59 -15.68 -2.48 13.89
N VAL A 60 -15.49 -1.43 13.07
CA VAL A 60 -15.60 -1.55 11.59
C VAL A 60 -14.63 -2.59 11.00
N HIS A 61 -13.56 -2.94 11.72
CA HIS A 61 -12.59 -3.95 11.33
C HIS A 61 -12.90 -5.35 11.89
N LEU A 62 -13.66 -5.45 12.98
CA LEU A 62 -13.76 -6.66 13.81
C LEU A 62 -15.18 -7.22 13.94
N ASP A 63 -16.20 -6.41 13.67
CA ASP A 63 -17.61 -6.78 13.79
C ASP A 63 -18.35 -6.52 12.48
N ASP A 64 -18.87 -7.58 11.86
CA ASP A 64 -19.57 -7.53 10.57
C ASP A 64 -20.91 -6.79 10.66
N ALA A 65 -21.63 -6.91 11.78
CA ALA A 65 -22.90 -6.23 11.99
C ALA A 65 -22.68 -4.72 12.20
N PHE A 66 -21.69 -4.36 13.01
CA PHE A 66 -21.31 -2.96 13.20
C PHE A 66 -20.83 -2.33 11.88
N ALA A 67 -19.96 -3.02 11.14
CA ALA A 67 -19.43 -2.54 9.88
C ALA A 67 -20.54 -2.24 8.86
N ARG A 68 -21.53 -3.14 8.71
CA ARG A 68 -22.66 -2.96 7.79
C ARG A 68 -23.66 -1.92 8.28
N GLY A 69 -23.98 -1.92 9.56
CA GLY A 69 -24.97 -1.03 10.16
C GLY A 69 -24.39 0.38 10.36
N THR A 70 -23.72 0.59 11.49
CA THR A 70 -23.18 1.90 11.88
C THR A 70 -22.04 2.36 10.98
N GLY A 71 -21.19 1.45 10.52
CA GLY A 71 -20.04 1.77 9.69
C GLY A 71 -20.36 2.08 8.22
N GLY A 72 -21.57 1.73 7.74
CA GLY A 72 -21.97 1.94 6.35
C GLY A 72 -21.20 1.10 5.31
N PHE A 73 -20.39 0.14 5.74
CA PHE A 73 -19.62 -0.76 4.88
C PHE A 73 -20.48 -1.94 4.46
N GLN A 74 -21.21 -1.77 3.36
CA GLN A 74 -22.25 -2.69 2.91
C GLN A 74 -21.81 -4.14 2.74
N ARG A 75 -20.52 -4.40 2.45
CA ARG A 75 -20.00 -5.77 2.24
C ARG A 75 -19.44 -6.44 3.51
N GLY A 76 -19.45 -5.77 4.66
CA GLY A 76 -18.94 -6.32 5.94
C GLY A 76 -17.71 -5.60 6.45
N ARG A 77 -16.92 -6.28 7.29
CA ARG A 77 -15.67 -5.74 7.85
C ARG A 77 -14.70 -5.26 6.77
N VAL A 78 -14.03 -4.15 7.06
CA VAL A 78 -12.98 -3.58 6.21
C VAL A 78 -11.60 -3.79 6.83
N VAL A 79 -10.57 -3.92 6.02
CA VAL A 79 -9.17 -4.00 6.45
C VAL A 79 -8.71 -2.61 6.89
N HIS A 80 -7.90 -2.52 7.95
CA HIS A 80 -7.28 -1.26 8.37
C HIS A 80 -6.50 -0.64 7.20
N GLY A 81 -6.73 0.64 6.93
CA GLY A 81 -6.02 1.34 5.85
C GLY A 81 -4.49 1.27 6.02
N MET A 82 -4.00 1.37 7.26
CA MET A 82 -2.58 1.27 7.57
C MET A 82 -2.02 -0.16 7.43
N LEU A 83 -2.83 -1.20 7.70
CA LEU A 83 -2.45 -2.59 7.41
C LEU A 83 -2.25 -2.79 5.90
N VAL A 84 -3.15 -2.26 5.08
CA VAL A 84 -2.99 -2.26 3.62
C VAL A 84 -1.72 -1.50 3.20
N ALA A 85 -1.48 -0.32 3.80
CA ALA A 85 -0.33 0.51 3.49
C ALA A 85 1.01 -0.09 3.93
N SER A 86 1.01 -1.03 4.89
CA SER A 86 2.21 -1.77 5.33
C SER A 86 2.88 -2.60 4.22
N LEU A 87 2.18 -2.81 3.09
CA LEU A 87 2.75 -3.46 1.91
C LEU A 87 3.90 -2.66 1.27
N PHE A 88 3.87 -1.33 1.35
CA PHE A 88 4.86 -0.47 0.72
C PHE A 88 6.25 -0.55 1.33
N PRO A 89 6.45 -0.41 2.67
CA PRO A 89 7.78 -0.56 3.26
C PRO A 89 8.38 -1.95 2.99
N ALA A 90 7.57 -3.01 2.97
CA ALA A 90 8.06 -4.35 2.64
C ALA A 90 8.54 -4.46 1.18
N LEU A 91 7.83 -3.85 0.22
CA LEU A 91 8.24 -3.79 -1.19
C LEU A 91 9.53 -3.00 -1.38
N ILE A 92 9.66 -1.86 -0.69
CA ILE A 92 10.83 -1.01 -0.76
C ILE A 92 12.04 -1.71 -0.13
N ALA A 93 11.88 -2.30 1.06
CA ALA A 93 12.96 -3.01 1.76
C ALA A 93 13.43 -4.26 0.99
N ALA A 94 12.54 -4.93 0.26
CA ALA A 94 12.93 -6.05 -0.61
C ALA A 94 13.80 -5.61 -1.80
N HIS A 95 13.67 -4.37 -2.25
CA HIS A 95 14.51 -3.81 -3.32
C HIS A 95 15.77 -3.12 -2.78
N PHE A 96 15.64 -2.39 -1.67
CA PHE A 96 16.72 -1.70 -0.97
C PHE A 96 16.85 -2.23 0.46
N PRO A 97 17.52 -3.38 0.68
CA PRO A 97 17.78 -3.90 2.00
C PRO A 97 18.47 -2.85 2.88
N GLY A 98 17.98 -2.65 4.11
CA GLY A 98 18.51 -1.64 5.04
C GLY A 98 18.03 -0.21 4.78
N ALA A 99 17.12 0.01 3.81
CA ALA A 99 16.49 1.31 3.62
C ALA A 99 15.61 1.67 4.83
N VAL A 100 15.79 2.88 5.34
CA VAL A 100 14.96 3.45 6.40
C VAL A 100 13.77 4.15 5.76
N TYR A 101 12.56 3.81 6.19
CA TYR A 101 11.31 4.39 5.70
C TYR A 101 11.02 5.71 6.46
N ALA A 102 11.30 6.85 5.82
CA ALA A 102 11.42 8.14 6.50
C ALA A 102 10.11 8.95 6.56
N SER A 103 9.22 8.82 5.57
CA SER A 103 7.95 9.55 5.55
C SER A 103 6.92 8.84 4.70
N GLN A 104 5.64 9.13 4.92
CA GLN A 104 4.54 8.62 4.12
C GLN A 104 3.34 9.56 4.20
N SER A 105 2.78 9.92 3.04
CA SER A 105 1.50 10.62 2.92
C SER A 105 0.47 9.70 2.27
N LEU A 106 -0.74 9.57 2.82
CA LEU A 106 -1.74 8.64 2.33
C LEU A 106 -3.09 9.30 2.12
N LYS A 107 -3.88 8.71 1.21
CA LYS A 107 -5.33 8.91 1.13
C LYS A 107 -5.99 7.55 0.94
N PHE A 108 -6.94 7.25 1.80
CA PHE A 108 -7.74 6.02 1.71
C PHE A 108 -8.96 6.31 0.83
N ALA A 109 -8.82 6.07 -0.48
CA ALA A 109 -9.82 6.46 -1.46
C ALA A 109 -11.04 5.51 -1.52
N ALA A 110 -10.85 4.24 -1.18
CA ALA A 110 -11.90 3.22 -1.15
C ALA A 110 -11.59 2.18 -0.06
N PRO A 111 -12.62 1.56 0.55
CA PRO A 111 -12.42 0.51 1.53
C PRO A 111 -11.95 -0.80 0.88
N VAL A 112 -10.97 -1.46 1.50
CA VAL A 112 -10.59 -2.85 1.21
C VAL A 112 -11.37 -3.74 2.15
N TYR A 113 -12.11 -4.71 1.62
CA TYR A 113 -12.87 -5.65 2.46
C TYR A 113 -12.01 -6.86 2.82
N VAL A 114 -12.30 -7.49 3.95
CA VAL A 114 -11.63 -8.74 4.31
C VAL A 114 -11.88 -9.78 3.22
N GLY A 115 -10.83 -10.49 2.83
CA GLY A 115 -10.89 -11.43 1.71
C GLY A 115 -10.75 -10.78 0.33
N ASP A 116 -10.74 -9.44 0.18
CA ASP A 116 -10.41 -8.82 -1.11
C ASP A 116 -8.94 -9.07 -1.45
N GLU A 117 -8.66 -9.29 -2.75
CA GLU A 117 -7.29 -9.30 -3.26
C GLU A 117 -6.90 -7.89 -3.70
N VAL A 118 -5.74 -7.47 -3.21
CA VAL A 118 -5.15 -6.17 -3.53
C VAL A 118 -3.79 -6.34 -4.17
N VAL A 119 -3.46 -5.42 -5.09
CA VAL A 119 -2.15 -5.35 -5.72
C VAL A 119 -1.50 -4.02 -5.33
N ALA A 120 -0.45 -4.10 -4.51
CA ALA A 120 0.40 -2.97 -4.17
C ALA A 120 1.49 -2.78 -5.24
N GLN A 121 1.69 -1.55 -5.66
CA GLN A 121 2.73 -1.15 -6.60
C GLN A 121 3.46 0.08 -6.07
N VAL A 122 4.76 0.12 -6.32
CA VAL A 122 5.64 1.23 -5.94
C VAL A 122 6.42 1.64 -7.18
N GLN A 123 6.45 2.93 -7.49
CA GLN A 123 7.20 3.48 -8.62
C GLN A 123 8.09 4.60 -8.14
N ALA A 124 9.36 4.62 -8.53
CA ALA A 124 10.23 5.75 -8.19
C ALA A 124 9.86 6.99 -9.00
N LEU A 125 9.71 8.11 -8.32
CA LEU A 125 9.38 9.41 -8.90
C LEU A 125 10.61 10.30 -9.00
N GLN A 126 11.45 10.30 -7.96
CA GLN A 126 12.57 11.21 -7.84
C GLN A 126 13.63 10.60 -6.95
N ILE A 127 14.89 10.93 -7.24
CA ILE A 127 16.06 10.50 -6.47
C ILE A 127 16.84 11.76 -6.14
N ASN A 128 16.97 12.06 -4.86
CA ASN A 128 17.82 13.14 -4.37
C ASN A 128 19.07 12.53 -3.74
N ALA A 129 20.23 12.79 -4.33
CA ALA A 129 21.51 12.37 -3.77
C ALA A 129 22.18 13.54 -3.05
N ALA A 130 22.66 13.31 -1.83
CA ALA A 130 23.46 14.25 -1.06
C ALA A 130 24.62 13.47 -0.41
N GLY A 131 25.78 13.49 -1.06
CA GLY A 131 26.92 12.65 -0.68
C GLY A 131 26.55 11.16 -0.77
N ALA A 132 26.81 10.41 0.30
CA ALA A 132 26.47 8.98 0.40
C ALA A 132 24.98 8.70 0.68
N ARG A 133 24.16 9.73 0.93
CA ARG A 133 22.73 9.57 1.22
C ARG A 133 21.91 9.73 -0.05
N HIS A 134 21.09 8.74 -0.35
CA HIS A 134 20.11 8.78 -1.43
C HIS A 134 18.71 8.75 -0.83
N MET A 135 17.88 9.72 -1.21
CA MET A 135 16.47 9.78 -0.85
C MET A 135 15.62 9.51 -2.09
N TYR A 136 14.87 8.41 -2.04
CA TYR A 136 13.96 8.01 -3.11
C TYR A 136 12.54 8.43 -2.75
N TYR A 137 11.85 9.06 -3.69
CA TYR A 137 10.44 9.36 -3.60
C TYR A 137 9.65 8.36 -4.41
N TYR A 138 8.64 7.74 -3.83
CA TYR A 138 7.82 6.75 -4.53
C TYR A 138 6.37 7.14 -4.65
N LEU A 139 5.75 6.82 -5.80
CA LEU A 139 4.32 6.71 -5.96
C LEU A 139 3.88 5.32 -5.54
N CYS A 140 3.01 5.25 -4.54
CA CYS A 140 2.50 4.01 -4.00
C CYS A 140 0.99 3.91 -4.28
N GLN A 141 0.55 2.83 -4.91
CA GLN A 141 -0.87 2.60 -5.20
C GLN A 141 -1.28 1.19 -4.82
N VAL A 142 -2.52 1.06 -4.36
CA VAL A 142 -3.19 -0.23 -4.19
C VAL A 142 -4.38 -0.27 -5.13
N ARG A 143 -4.44 -1.32 -5.94
CA ARG A 143 -5.59 -1.60 -6.80
C ARG A 143 -6.35 -2.79 -6.25
N HIS A 144 -7.67 -2.68 -6.22
CA HIS A 144 -8.54 -3.82 -6.02
C HIS A 144 -8.51 -4.68 -7.28
N GLN A 145 -8.27 -5.97 -7.12
CA GLN A 145 -8.52 -6.93 -8.18
C GLN A 145 -9.74 -7.76 -7.77
N VAL A 146 -10.92 -7.31 -8.20
CA VAL A 146 -12.12 -8.15 -8.12
C VAL A 146 -11.98 -9.20 -9.23
N LEU A 147 -11.57 -10.41 -8.85
CA LEU A 147 -11.66 -11.56 -9.76
C LEU A 147 -13.15 -11.86 -9.92
N HIS A 148 -13.74 -11.45 -11.04
CA HIS A 148 -15.02 -12.01 -11.46
C HIS A 148 -14.75 -13.48 -11.80
N GLY A 149 -15.42 -14.39 -11.08
CA GLY A 149 -15.44 -15.81 -11.38
C GLY A 149 -16.12 -16.11 -12.70
#